data_AF-A0A351CC78-F1
#
_entry.id   AF-A0A351CC78-F1
#
_cell.length_a   1.000
_cell.length_b   1.000
_cell.length_c   1.000
_cell.angle_alpha   90.00
_cell.angle_beta   90.00
_cell.angle_gamma   90.00
#
_symmetry.space_group_name_H-M   'P 1'
#
loop_
_entity.id
_entity.type
_entity.pdbx_description
1 polymer ?
#
loop_
_entity_poly.entity_id
_entity_poly.type
_entity_poly.pdbx_seq_one_letter_code
_entity_poly.pdbx_strand_id
1 'polypeptide(L)' 'TDEYFELDLPVAPAVMVGEDIVVEGSDVSDEKLESAICKHLGLPSPKPKKKGVLSRWMGN' A
#
# COMPACT_ATOMS: atom_id res chain seq x y z
N THR A 1 -16.84 -7.70 -21.73
CA THR A 1 -15.53 -7.25 -22.24
C THR A 1 -14.53 -8.13 -21.56
N ASP A 2 -14.24 -9.26 -22.21
CA ASP A 2 -13.59 -10.41 -21.56
C ASP A 2 -12.07 -10.39 -21.74
N GLU A 3 -11.56 -9.50 -22.60
CA GLU A 3 -10.13 -9.31 -22.86
C GLU A 3 -9.32 -8.89 -21.62
N TYR A 4 -9.95 -8.27 -20.61
CA TYR A 4 -9.25 -7.91 -19.35
C TYR A 4 -9.04 -9.11 -18.42
N PHE A 5 -9.93 -10.11 -18.46
CA PHE A 5 -9.84 -11.34 -17.66
C PHE A 5 -8.86 -12.37 -18.24
N GLU A 6 -8.52 -12.23 -19.52
CA GLU A 6 -7.52 -13.08 -20.19
C GLU A 6 -6.08 -12.62 -19.92
N LEU A 7 -5.91 -11.43 -19.32
CA LEU A 7 -4.63 -10.98 -18.82
C LEU A 7 -4.36 -11.70 -17.49
N ASP A 8 -3.17 -12.25 -17.31
CA ASP A 8 -2.69 -12.88 -16.06
C ASP A 8 -2.43 -11.80 -14.98
N LEU A 9 -3.44 -10.97 -14.74
CA LEU A 9 -3.44 -9.82 -13.86
C LEU A 9 -4.27 -10.13 -12.61
N PRO A 10 -3.89 -9.51 -11.48
CA PRO A 10 -4.59 -9.70 -10.21
C PRO A 10 -6.05 -9.25 -10.27
N VAL A 11 -6.88 -9.84 -9.40
CA VAL A 11 -8.32 -9.51 -9.32
C VAL A 11 -8.51 -8.08 -8.85
N ALA A 12 -9.13 -7.25 -9.70
CA ALA A 12 -9.42 -5.86 -9.37
C ALA A 12 -10.43 -5.73 -8.19
N PRO A 13 -10.31 -4.68 -7.36
CA PRO A 13 -9.20 -3.74 -7.29
C PRO A 13 -7.93 -4.40 -6.75
N ALA A 14 -6.79 -4.09 -7.36
CA ALA A 14 -5.49 -4.65 -6.97
C ALA A 14 -4.39 -3.59 -7.03
N VAL A 15 -3.38 -3.77 -6.20
CA VAL A 15 -2.16 -2.93 -6.20
C VAL A 15 -0.94 -3.84 -6.35
N MET A 16 -0.11 -3.56 -7.34
CA MET A 16 1.15 -4.25 -7.60
C MET A 16 2.33 -3.29 -7.44
N VAL A 17 3.45 -3.82 -6.96
CA VAL A 17 4.74 -3.10 -6.89
C VAL A 17 5.79 -3.96 -7.58
N GLY A 18 6.14 -3.58 -8.82
CA GLY A 18 6.93 -4.43 -9.70
C GLY A 18 6.12 -5.67 -10.10
N GLU A 19 6.67 -6.85 -9.82
CA GLU A 19 6.02 -8.14 -10.05
C GLU A 19 5.25 -8.65 -8.81
N ASP A 20 5.38 -7.97 -7.66
CA ASP A 20 4.74 -8.38 -6.42
C ASP A 20 3.32 -7.81 -6.30
N ILE A 21 2.36 -8.67 -5.97
CA ILE A 21 0.98 -8.28 -5.64
C ILE A 21 0.90 -7.89 -4.15
N VAL A 22 0.51 -6.64 -3.85
CA VAL A 22 0.44 -6.10 -2.48
C VAL A 22 -0.93 -6.32 -1.84
N VAL A 23 -1.98 -6.20 -2.65
CA VAL A 23 -3.37 -6.45 -2.26
C VAL A 23 -4.21 -6.76 -3.50
N GLU A 24 -5.23 -7.61 -3.33
CA GLU A 24 -6.27 -7.90 -4.33
C GLU A 24 -7.64 -7.85 -3.66
N GLY A 25 -8.66 -7.53 -4.45
CA GLY A 25 -10.05 -7.47 -4.02
C GLY A 25 -10.34 -6.46 -2.90
N SER A 26 -9.39 -5.59 -2.55
CA SER A 26 -9.50 -4.67 -1.42
C SER A 26 -8.50 -3.51 -1.47
N ASP A 27 -8.73 -2.52 -0.62
CA ASP A 27 -7.85 -1.35 -0.47
C ASP A 27 -6.63 -1.67 0.44
N VAL A 28 -5.60 -0.82 0.38
CA VAL A 28 -4.36 -0.94 1.16
C VAL A 28 -4.07 0.36 1.91
N SER A 29 -3.53 0.25 3.13
CA SER A 29 -3.09 1.44 3.85
C SER A 29 -1.85 2.07 3.22
N ASP A 30 -1.75 3.40 3.25
CA ASP A 30 -0.58 4.15 2.79
C ASP A 30 0.73 3.58 3.35
N GLU A 31 0.75 3.24 4.65
CA GLU A 31 1.95 2.70 5.32
C GLU A 31 2.38 1.34 4.73
N LYS A 32 1.42 0.48 4.40
CA LYS A 32 1.70 -0.83 3.80
C LYS A 32 2.16 -0.69 2.35
N LEU A 33 1.55 0.23 1.59
CA LEU A 33 1.94 0.50 0.21
C LEU A 33 3.34 1.14 0.14
N GLU A 34 3.61 2.14 0.97
CA GLU A 34 4.91 2.81 1.06
C GLU A 34 6.02 1.82 1.45
N SER A 35 5.74 0.90 2.39
CA SER A 35 6.68 -0.15 2.77
C SER A 35 7.00 -1.11 1.63
N ALA A 36 5.98 -1.50 0.85
CA ALA A 36 6.16 -2.36 -0.32
C ALA A 36 7.02 -1.68 -1.40
N ILE A 37 6.78 -0.39 -1.66
CA ILE A 37 7.58 0.42 -2.60
C ILE A 37 9.03 0.55 -2.12
N CYS A 38 9.25 0.91 -0.86
CA CYS A 38 10.60 1.02 -0.31
C CYS A 38 11.37 -0.29 -0.42
N LYS A 39 10.74 -1.41 -0.08
CA LYS A 39 11.34 -2.75 -0.23
C LYS A 39 11.73 -3.04 -1.67
N HIS A 40 10.86 -2.77 -2.64
CA HIS A 40 11.12 -3.02 -4.06
C HIS A 40 12.27 -2.17 -4.60
N LEU A 41 12.38 -0.93 -4.14
CA LEU A 41 13.46 0.00 -4.53
C LEU A 41 14.77 -0.17 -3.75
N GLY A 42 14.83 -1.10 -2.77
CA GLY A 42 16.00 -1.25 -1.89
C GLY A 42 16.22 -0.06 -0.94
N LEU A 43 15.17 0.71 -0.68
CA LEU A 43 15.18 1.87 0.22
C LEU A 43 14.89 1.44 1.66
N PRO A 44 15.32 2.24 2.66
CA PRO A 44 14.95 1.98 4.05
C PRO A 44 13.43 2.04 4.24
N SER A 45 12.90 1.19 5.12
CA SER A 45 11.48 1.17 5.48
C SER A 45 10.99 2.55 5.93
N PRO A 46 9.76 2.95 5.56
CA PRO A 46 9.19 4.22 5.98
C PRO A 46 9.09 4.30 7.50
N LYS A 47 9.28 5.51 8.05
CA LYS A 47 9.11 5.74 9.49
C LYS A 47 7.62 5.79 9.80
N PRO A 48 7.14 5.10 10.87
CA PRO A 48 5.74 5.17 11.24
C PRO A 48 5.34 6.62 11.52
N LYS A 49 4.32 7.11 10.83
CA LYS A 49 3.78 8.45 11.07
C LYS A 49 3.04 8.40 12.40
N LYS A 50 3.71 8.81 13.49
CA LYS A 50 3.09 8.95 14.81
C LYS A 50 1.90 9.91 14.70
N LYS A 51 0.68 9.39 14.52
CA LYS A 51 -0.56 10.15 14.60
C LYS A 51 -0.75 10.61 16.05
N GLY A 52 -0.25 11.81 16.36
CA GLY A 52 -0.94 12.88 17.08
C GLY A 52 -1.77 12.58 18.34
N VAL A 53 -1.57 11.48 19.07
CA VAL A 53 -2.29 11.29 20.35
C VAL A 53 -1.89 12.35 21.38
N LEU A 54 -0.65 12.84 21.29
CA LEU A 54 -0.15 13.93 22.13
C LEU A 54 -0.74 15.31 21.77
N SER A 55 -1.11 15.53 20.51
CA SER A 55 -1.70 16.80 20.05
C SER A 55 -3.16 16.97 20.51
N ARG A 56 -3.86 15.85 20.76
CA ARG A 56 -5.27 15.87 21.19
C ARG A 56 -5.45 16.01 22.71
N TRP A 57 -4.37 15.81 23.49
CA TRP A 57 -4.39 15.91 24.95
C TRP A 57 -3.72 17.19 25.51
N MET A 58 -2.92 17.90 24.71
CA MET A 58 -2.26 19.16 25.09
C MET A 58 -2.83 20.41 24.37
N GLY A 59 -4.15 20.47 24.15
CA GLY A 59 -4.73 21.65 23.50
C GLY A 59 -6.25 21.67 23.45
N ASN A 60 -6.88 21.85 24.62
CA ASN A 60 -7.79 22.95 24.96
C ASN A 60 -8.64 22.57 26.18
#